data_AF-A0A2G2V5L7-F1
#
_entry.id   AF-A0A2G2V5L7-F1
#
_cell.length_a   1.000
_cell.length_b   1.000
_cell.length_c   1.000
_cell.angle_alpha   90.00
_cell.angle_beta   90.00
_cell.angle_gamma   90.00
#
_symmetry.space_group_name_H-M   'P 1'
#
loop_
_entity.id
_entity.type
_entity.pdbx_description
1 polymer ?
#
loop_
_entity_poly.entity_id
_entity_poly.type
_entity_poly.pdbx_seq_one_letter_code
_entity_poly.pdbx_strand_id
1 'polypeptide(L)' 'MDVRGQNFDLILFSVGRRICPDYPLVLRMIPVILGSLLNSFNWKLEADIEPKDLDMEEKFGLTLAKAHPLRAIPSPL' A
#
# COMPACT_ATOMS: atom_id res chain seq x y z
N MET A 1 1.15 9.72 13.45
CA MET A 1 1.30 10.48 12.19
C MET A 1 0.07 11.37 12.04
N ASP A 2 0.22 12.69 12.15
CA ASP A 2 -0.91 13.60 11.94
C ASP A 2 -0.98 13.95 10.46
N VAL A 3 -1.91 13.31 9.75
CA VAL A 3 -2.17 13.49 8.32
C VAL A 3 -3.33 14.49 8.09
N ARG A 4 -3.73 15.23 9.14
CA ARG A 4 -4.78 16.28 9.09
C ARG A 4 -4.30 17.62 8.52
N GLY A 5 -3.17 17.61 7.79
CA GLY A 5 -2.68 18.77 7.06
C GLY A 5 -1.86 19.77 7.87
N GLN A 6 -1.42 19.42 9.10
CA GLN A 6 -0.42 20.20 9.82
C GLN A 6 1.02 19.76 9.53
N ASN A 7 1.21 18.58 8.94
CA ASN A 7 2.50 18.11 8.43
C ASN A 7 2.51 18.14 6.91
N PHE A 8 3.29 19.05 6.34
CA PHE A 8 3.42 19.20 4.88
C PHE A 8 4.39 18.19 4.25
N ASP A 9 5.11 17.43 5.07
CA ASP A 9 5.97 16.34 4.61
C ASP A 9 5.17 15.19 3.97
N LEU A 10 3.86 15.11 4.22
CA LEU A 10 2.97 14.05 3.74
C LEU A 10 1.63 14.61 3.24
N ILE A 11 1.44 14.66 1.91
CA ILE A 11 0.24 15.21 1.25
C ILE A 11 -0.50 14.11 0.43
N LEU A 12 -0.37 12.84 0.83
CA LEU A 12 -0.94 11.68 0.10
C LEU A 12 -2.44 11.80 -0.21
N PHE A 13 -3.21 12.43 0.68
CA PHE A 13 -4.66 12.62 0.53
C PHE A 13 -5.05 14.07 0.23
N SER A 14 -4.11 14.91 -0.20
CA SER A 14 -4.27 16.37 -0.27
C SER A 14 -4.57 17.00 1.10
N VAL A 15 -4.69 18.33 1.14
CA VAL A 15 -4.96 19.10 2.37
C VAL A 15 -5.96 20.24 2.10
N GLY A 16 -6.57 20.75 3.17
CA GLY A 16 -7.50 21.89 3.11
C GLY A 16 -8.83 21.56 2.42
N ARG A 17 -9.37 22.50 1.66
CA ARG A 17 -10.73 22.41 1.06
C ARG A 17 -10.88 21.32 -0.02
N ARG A 18 -9.76 20.78 -0.52
CA ARG A 18 -9.73 19.74 -1.57
C ARG A 18 -9.11 18.43 -1.03
N ILE A 19 -9.17 18.20 0.28
CA ILE A 19 -8.76 16.92 0.86
C ILE A 19 -9.62 15.77 0.29
N CYS A 20 -9.00 14.62 0.08
CA CYS A 20 -9.70 13.41 -0.34
C CYS A 20 -10.82 13.08 0.66
N PRO A 21 -12.09 12.99 0.22
CA PRO A 21 -13.21 12.79 1.12
C PRO A 21 -13.13 11.44 1.87
N ASP A 22 -12.49 10.44 1.26
CA ASP A 22 -12.35 9.09 1.81
C ASP A 22 -11.14 8.90 2.74
N TYR A 23 -10.33 9.93 2.94
CA TYR A 23 -9.17 9.90 3.83
C TYR A 23 -9.42 9.25 5.21
N PRO A 24 -10.45 9.64 6.00
CA PRO A 24 -10.65 9.06 7.33
C PRO A 24 -11.03 7.57 7.27
N LEU A 25 -11.67 7.12 6.20
CA LEU A 25 -12.01 5.72 5.99
C LEU A 25 -10.76 4.91 5.64
N VAL A 26 -9.97 5.38 4.67
CA VAL A 26 -8.75 4.71 4.22
C VAL A 26 -7.75 4.55 5.37
N LEU A 27 -7.61 5.57 6.23
CA LEU A 27 -6.76 5.47 7.43
C LEU A 27 -7.15 4.37 8.40
N ARG A 28 -8.43 3.99 8.45
CA ARG A 28 -8.91 2.90 9.31
C ARG A 28 -8.80 1.56 8.60
N MET A 29 -9.10 1.52 7.29
CA MET A 29 -9.13 0.28 6.53
C MET A 29 -7.74 -0.27 6.21
N ILE A 30 -6.78 0.56 5.80
CA ILE A 30 -5.44 0.08 5.41
C ILE A 30 -4.76 -0.73 6.53
N PRO A 31 -4.70 -0.25 7.79
CA PRO A 31 -4.08 -1.02 8.87
C PRO A 31 -4.81 -2.34 9.17
N VAL A 32 -6.14 -2.35 9.06
CA VAL A 32 -6.95 -3.55 9.30
C VAL A 32 -6.71 -4.60 8.23
N ILE A 33 -6.72 -4.20 6.95
CA ILE A 33 -6.47 -5.11 5.83
C ILE A 33 -5.04 -5.65 5.91
N LEU A 34 -4.05 -4.77 6.07
CA LEU A 34 -2.65 -5.16 6.13
C LEU A 34 -2.37 -6.04 7.35
N GLY A 35 -2.88 -5.66 8.53
CA GLY A 35 -2.76 -6.46 9.74
C GLY A 35 -3.40 -7.84 9.59
N SER A 36 -4.57 -7.93 8.96
CA SER A 36 -5.25 -9.21 8.72
C SER A 36 -4.43 -10.11 7.77
N LEU A 37 -3.87 -9.56 6.69
CA LEU A 37 -3.07 -10.31 5.73
C LEU A 37 -1.76 -10.82 6.35
N LEU A 38 -1.09 -9.99 7.16
CA LEU A 38 0.16 -10.36 7.82
C LEU A 38 -0.04 -11.32 8.99
N ASN A 39 -1.16 -11.21 9.71
CA ASN A 39 -1.46 -12.07 10.86
C ASN A 39 -2.14 -13.40 10.48
N SER A 40 -2.52 -13.61 9.22
CA SER A 40 -3.22 -14.84 8.81
C SER A 40 -2.37 -15.77 7.96
N PHE A 41 -1.29 -15.28 7.33
CA PHE A 41 -0.53 -16.04 6.35
C PHE A 41 0.97 -15.79 6.45
N ASN A 42 1.74 -16.85 6.24
CA ASN A 42 3.12 -16.74 5.78
C ASN A 42 3.10 -16.42 4.27
N TRP A 43 3.93 -15.47 3.83
CA TRP A 43 3.96 -15.03 2.43
C TRP A 43 5.26 -15.44 1.76
N LYS A 44 5.14 -16.02 0.56
CA LYS A 44 6.26 -16.40 -0.31
C LYS A 44 6.08 -15.77 -1.68
N LEU A 45 7.14 -15.24 -2.27
CA LEU A 45 7.09 -14.72 -3.64
C LEU A 45 6.94 -15.88 -4.64
N GLU A 46 6.14 -15.67 -5.69
CA GLU A 46 6.03 -16.64 -6.78
C GLU A 46 7.42 -16.86 -7.41
N ALA A 47 7.72 -18.11 -7.80
CA ALA A 47 9.00 -18.51 -8.39
C ALA A 47 10.25 -18.31 -7.50
N ASP A 48 10.08 -18.23 -6.17
CA ASP A 48 11.21 -18.16 -5.22
C ASP A 48 12.17 -16.98 -5.47
N ILE A 49 11.65 -15.90 -6.05
CA ILE A 49 12.41 -14.68 -6.30
C ILE A 49 12.85 -14.09 -4.97
N GLU A 50 14.11 -13.67 -4.84
CA GLU A 50 14.56 -12.96 -3.65
C GLU A 50 13.92 -11.56 -3.59
N PRO A 51 13.59 -11.02 -2.40
CA PRO A 51 12.95 -9.71 -2.28
C PRO A 51 13.70 -8.56 -2.97
N LYS A 52 15.03 -8.69 -3.11
CA LYS A 52 15.90 -7.71 -3.78
C LYS A 52 15.74 -7.68 -5.30
N ASP A 53 15.28 -8.79 -5.88
CA ASP A 53 15.10 -8.97 -7.32
C ASP A 53 13.65 -8.69 -7.74
N LEU A 54 12.82 -8.23 -6.79
CA LEU A 54 11.44 -7.85 -7.05
C LEU A 54 11.42 -6.59 -7.92
N ASP A 55 10.81 -6.70 -9.09
CA ASP A 55 10.60 -5.56 -9.97
C ASP A 55 9.73 -4.48 -9.29
N MET A 56 10.23 -3.25 -9.27
CA MET A 56 9.59 -2.06 -8.72
C MET A 56 9.34 -1.00 -9.80
N GLU A 57 9.53 -1.32 -11.08
CA GLU A 57 9.18 -0.44 -12.18
C GLU A 57 7.70 -0.04 -12.11
N GLU A 58 7.40 1.16 -12.59
CA GLU A 58 6.09 1.77 -12.47
C GLU A 58 5.45 1.94 -13.85
N LYS A 59 4.14 1.70 -13.92
CA LYS A 59 3.33 2.03 -15.08
C LYS A 59 2.71 3.41 -14.89
N PHE A 60 3.04 4.33 -15.78
CA PHE A 60 2.45 5.66 -15.79
C PHE A 60 0.96 5.62 -16.18
N GLY A 61 0.12 6.38 -15.48
CA GLY A 61 -1.32 6.43 -15.68
C GLY A 61 -2.01 7.37 -14.70
N LEU A 62 -3.34 7.28 -14.59
CA LEU A 62 -4.13 8.06 -13.62
C LEU A 62 -3.70 7.80 -12.16
N THR A 63 -3.23 6.60 -11.89
CA THR A 63 -2.64 6.17 -10.61
C THR A 63 -1.29 5.54 -10.87
N LEU A 64 -0.31 5.79 -10.00
CA LEU A 64 0.98 5.12 -10.04
C LEU A 64 0.81 3.67 -9.55
N ALA A 65 1.10 2.71 -10.41
CA ALA A 65 0.99 1.28 -10.10
C ALA A 65 2.26 0.55 -10.56
N LYS A 66 2.57 -0.60 -9.95
CA LYS A 66 3.68 -1.44 -10.42
C LYS A 66 3.46 -1.85 -11.88
N ALA A 67 4.51 -1.80 -12.69
CA ALA A 67 4.52 -2.26 -14.07
C ALA A 67 4.17 -3.76 -14.15
N HIS A 68 4.67 -4.52 -13.20
CA HIS A 68 4.35 -5.93 -13.02
C HIS A 68 3.65 -6.15 -11.66
N PRO A 69 2.44 -6.75 -11.64
CA PRO A 69 1.73 -7.01 -10.40
C PRO A 69 2.56 -7.87 -9.44
N LEU A 70 2.50 -7.55 -8.14
CA LEU A 70 3.09 -8.41 -7.11
C LEU A 70 2.39 -9.76 -7.08
N ARG A 71 3.16 -10.84 -7.16
CA ARG A 71 2.67 -12.21 -7.06
C ARG A 71 3.25 -12.87 -5.81
N ALA A 72 2.40 -13.05 -4.82
CA ALA A 72 2.76 -13.66 -3.55
C ALA A 72 1.74 -14.76 -3.21
N ILE A 73 2.25 -15.90 -2.75
CA ILE A 73 1.47 -17.08 -2.41
C ILE A 73 1.32 -17.09 -0.88
N PRO A 74 0.07 -17.06 -0.36
CA PRO A 74 -0.18 -17.23 1.06
C PRO A 74 -0.12 -18.72 1.42
N SER A 75 0.57 -19.05 2.50
CA SER A 75 0.46 -20.34 3.20
C SER A 75 -0.06 -20.10 4.61
N PRO A 76 -0.76 -21.08 5.23
CA PRO A 76 -1.11 -20.99 6.64
C PRO A 76 0.11 -20.66 7.50
N LEU A 77 -0.14 -19.91 8.58
CA LEU A 77 0.88 -19.57 9.58
C LEU A 77 1.45 -20.82 10.27
#